data_AF-A0AAN9K6Y8-F1
#
_entry.id   AF-A0AAN9K6Y8-F1
#
_cell.length_a   1.000
_cell.length_b   1.000
_cell.length_c   1.000
_cell.angle_alpha   90.00
_cell.angle_beta   90.00
_cell.angle_gamma   90.00
#
_symmetry.space_group_name_H-M   'P 1'
#
loop_
_entity.id
_entity.type
_entity.pdbx_description
1 polymer ?
#
loop_
_entity_poly.entity_id
_entity_poly.type
_entity_poly.pdbx_seq_one_letter_code
_entity_poly.pdbx_strand_id
1 'polypeptide(L)'
;MDPTCSPFNSFKYPSPMLQFFPFPLPSSLRFTLLNSPVFSPLFLVLLSHLSQAMFLHEAEAVQVPCPPVLKTTLTESEILDLFSHINQSVDPASPGSGSQGSNRAVYSSEERKMRRMQSNRESARRSRFRKKKHLENLTSELNRLKIENRELKNRVALTMHHHLLLSLQIEHLQSESLSLMATLSDLRQPCFHNNTPWLPTHSL
;
A
#
# COMPACT_ATOMS: atom_id res chain seq x y z
N MET A 1 -43.18 39.73 -34.97
CA MET A 1 -43.66 40.49 -33.81
C MET A 1 -43.24 39.73 -32.57
N ASP A 2 -42.08 40.08 -32.02
CA ASP A 2 -41.74 39.84 -30.61
C ASP A 2 -42.08 41.14 -29.85
N PRO A 3 -42.51 41.10 -28.58
CA PRO A 3 -41.57 41.03 -27.44
C PRO A 3 -42.14 40.16 -26.28
N THR A 4 -41.41 39.60 -25.31
CA THR A 4 -40.48 40.22 -24.34
C THR A 4 -39.62 39.16 -23.62
N CYS A 5 -38.33 39.50 -23.46
CA CYS A 5 -37.37 39.20 -22.39
C CYS A 5 -37.75 38.20 -21.26
N SER A 6 -37.04 37.07 -21.04
CA SER A 6 -35.65 36.88 -20.52
C SER A 6 -35.60 36.64 -18.98
N PRO A 7 -34.46 36.27 -18.37
CA PRO A 7 -34.22 34.99 -17.70
C PRO A 7 -33.91 35.19 -16.20
N PHE A 8 -33.49 34.17 -15.45
CA PHE A 8 -32.48 34.21 -14.35
C PHE A 8 -32.45 32.85 -13.62
N ASN A 9 -31.36 32.09 -13.80
CA ASN A 9 -30.36 31.71 -12.79
C ASN A 9 -30.90 30.96 -11.56
N SER A 10 -30.39 29.78 -11.22
CA SER A 10 -28.97 29.66 -10.85
C SER A 10 -28.53 28.20 -10.75
N PHE A 11 -27.49 27.88 -11.52
CA PHE A 11 -26.59 26.75 -11.25
C PHE A 11 -25.97 26.91 -9.87
N LYS A 12 -25.96 25.85 -9.07
CA LYS A 12 -25.19 25.81 -7.82
C LYS A 12 -24.55 24.44 -7.63
N TYR A 13 -23.43 24.24 -8.33
CA TYR A 13 -22.39 23.30 -7.91
C TYR A 13 -21.24 24.13 -7.34
N PRO A 14 -20.84 23.95 -6.08
CA PRO A 14 -19.53 24.40 -5.64
C PRO A 14 -18.50 23.33 -6.00
N SER A 15 -17.57 23.71 -6.87
CA SER A 15 -16.31 23.00 -7.15
C SER A 15 -15.43 22.95 -5.88
N PRO A 16 -14.64 21.88 -5.66
CA PRO A 16 -13.64 21.86 -4.60
C PRO A 16 -12.44 22.73 -4.97
N MET A 17 -12.04 23.61 -4.05
CA MET A 17 -10.81 24.39 -4.10
C MET A 17 -9.60 23.45 -4.05
N LEU A 18 -8.75 23.55 -5.07
CA LEU A 18 -7.36 23.12 -5.02
C LEU A 18 -6.49 24.30 -4.53
N GLN A 19 -5.36 23.95 -3.88
CA GLN A 19 -4.23 24.81 -3.48
C GLN A 19 -4.47 25.52 -2.13
N PHE A 20 -3.64 25.38 -1.09
CA PHE A 20 -2.19 25.58 -1.04
C PHE A 20 -1.53 24.72 0.05
N PHE A 21 -0.40 24.09 -0.28
CA PHE A 21 0.62 23.64 0.67
C PHE A 21 1.56 24.82 0.99
N PRO A 22 1.88 25.10 2.27
CA PRO A 22 3.05 25.87 2.61
C PRO A 22 4.07 24.93 3.26
N PHE A 23 4.88 24.28 2.43
CA PHE A 23 6.18 23.77 2.87
C PHE A 23 7.25 24.74 2.36
N PRO A 24 7.96 25.45 3.24
CA PRO A 24 9.28 25.96 2.95
C PRO A 24 10.32 25.16 3.74
N LEU A 25 11.11 24.38 3.03
CA LEU A 25 12.48 24.04 3.43
C LEU A 25 13.38 24.52 2.27
N PRO A 26 14.67 24.83 2.48
CA PRO A 26 15.35 25.35 3.66
C PRO A 26 16.24 26.56 3.30
N SER A 27 16.67 27.36 4.29
CA SER A 27 17.80 28.27 4.12
C SER A 27 18.78 28.08 5.26
N SER A 28 19.82 27.33 4.95
CA SER A 28 21.19 27.42 5.46
C SER A 28 21.43 28.51 6.53
N LEU A 29 21.37 28.10 7.80
CA LEU A 29 22.35 28.55 8.79
C LEU A 29 23.54 27.59 8.68
N ARG A 30 24.52 27.94 7.85
CA ARG A 30 25.75 28.60 8.29
C ARG A 30 26.42 27.84 9.43
N PHE A 31 27.40 27.03 9.03
CA PHE A 31 28.74 27.03 9.61
C PHE A 31 28.83 26.84 11.12
N THR A 32 28.82 25.58 11.55
CA THR A 32 29.72 25.08 12.62
C THR A 32 30.21 23.66 12.26
N LEU A 33 30.64 23.47 11.01
CA LEU A 33 31.24 22.21 10.56
C LEU A 33 32.77 22.22 10.65
N LEU A 34 33.35 22.84 11.67
CA LEU A 34 34.79 22.74 11.89
C LEU A 34 35.22 23.02 13.34
N ASN A 35 34.52 22.47 14.34
CA ASN A 35 35.01 22.31 15.73
C ASN A 35 33.97 21.62 16.65
N SER A 36 33.44 20.44 16.28
CA SER A 36 32.62 19.63 17.21
C SER A 36 33.22 18.22 17.38
N PRO A 37 33.23 17.65 18.60
CA PRO A 37 34.03 16.49 18.95
C PRO A 37 33.34 15.20 18.51
N VAL A 38 33.35 14.92 17.20
CA VAL A 38 32.96 13.60 16.66
C VAL A 38 34.06 12.56 16.94
N PHE A 39 35.20 12.97 17.51
CA PHE A 39 36.26 12.10 18.03
C PHE A 39 36.27 12.05 19.56
N SER A 40 35.09 11.87 20.17
CA SER A 40 35.05 11.40 21.55
C SER A 40 35.56 9.95 21.59
N PRO A 41 36.37 9.54 22.58
CA PRO A 41 36.78 8.13 22.74
C PRO A 41 35.56 7.21 22.82
N LEU A 42 34.41 7.72 23.28
CA LEU A 42 33.15 6.99 23.27
C LEU A 42 32.62 6.68 21.86
N PHE A 43 32.87 7.54 20.86
CA PHE A 43 32.45 7.29 19.48
C PHE A 43 33.32 6.23 18.81
N LEU A 44 34.63 6.23 19.07
CA LEU A 44 35.53 5.18 18.61
C LEU A 44 35.27 3.84 19.31
N VAL A 45 34.94 3.86 20.62
CA VAL A 45 34.51 2.68 21.38
C VAL A 45 33.16 2.16 20.89
N LEU A 46 32.24 3.06 20.51
CA LEU A 46 30.96 2.66 19.91
C LEU A 46 31.16 2.03 18.53
N LEU A 47 32.03 2.61 17.69
CA LEU A 47 32.39 2.02 16.40
C LEU A 47 33.12 0.68 16.55
N SER A 48 34.00 0.52 17.55
CA SER A 48 34.65 -0.75 17.83
C SER A 48 33.67 -1.79 18.37
N HIS A 49 32.74 -1.40 19.26
CA HIS A 49 31.68 -2.30 19.74
C HIS A 49 30.70 -2.68 18.63
N LEU A 50 30.36 -1.78 17.71
CA LEU A 50 29.54 -2.11 16.54
C LEU A 50 30.29 -3.04 15.59
N SER A 51 31.60 -2.83 15.38
CA SER A 51 32.43 -3.76 14.63
C SER A 51 32.51 -5.14 15.28
N GLN A 52 32.50 -5.21 16.62
CA GLN A 52 32.56 -6.47 17.37
C GLN A 52 31.20 -7.17 17.44
N ALA A 53 30.09 -6.40 17.47
CA ALA A 53 28.72 -6.91 17.38
C ALA A 53 28.41 -7.51 16.00
N MET A 54 29.02 -7.00 14.93
CA MET A 54 28.97 -7.61 13.59
C MET A 54 29.81 -8.88 13.48
N PHE A 55 30.86 -9.03 14.32
CA PHE A 55 31.79 -10.17 14.28
C PHE A 55 31.31 -11.39 15.09
N LEU A 56 30.35 -11.23 16.01
CA LEU A 56 29.74 -12.35 16.76
C LEU A 56 28.41 -12.84 16.19
N HIS A 57 27.98 -12.34 15.03
CA HIS A 57 26.79 -12.84 14.32
C HIS A 57 27.16 -13.82 13.19
N GLU A 58 28.16 -14.67 13.43
CA GLU A 58 28.46 -15.83 12.59
C GLU A 58 27.85 -17.08 13.24
N ALA A 59 26.53 -17.23 13.13
CA ALA A 59 25.78 -18.49 13.15
C ALA A 59 24.26 -18.24 13.29
N GLU A 60 23.69 -17.37 12.47
CA GLU A 60 22.35 -17.65 11.97
C GLU A 60 22.33 -17.18 10.52
N ALA A 61 22.24 -18.15 9.62
CA ALA A 61 21.73 -17.88 8.30
C ALA A 61 20.34 -17.28 8.50
N VAL A 62 20.27 -15.94 8.55
CA VAL A 62 19.05 -15.22 8.23
C VAL A 62 18.85 -15.50 6.75
N GLN A 63 18.33 -16.69 6.44
CA GLN A 63 17.31 -16.79 5.43
C GLN A 63 16.33 -15.70 5.84
N VAL A 64 16.43 -14.53 5.23
CA VAL A 64 15.27 -13.68 5.09
C VAL A 64 14.31 -14.60 4.35
N PRO A 65 13.28 -15.15 4.98
CA PRO A 65 12.30 -15.90 4.24
C PRO A 65 11.61 -14.81 3.45
N CYS A 66 12.03 -14.59 2.19
CA CYS A 66 11.13 -13.98 1.25
C CYS A 66 9.93 -14.91 1.24
N PRO A 67 8.77 -14.52 1.81
CA PRO A 67 7.61 -15.37 1.73
C PRO A 67 7.34 -15.60 0.24
N PRO A 68 6.96 -16.83 -0.14
CA PRO A 68 6.60 -17.10 -1.52
C PRO A 68 5.48 -16.14 -1.89
N VAL A 69 5.72 -15.37 -2.96
CA VAL A 69 4.73 -14.73 -3.82
C VAL A 69 3.36 -14.62 -3.16
N LEU A 70 3.03 -13.45 -2.62
CA LEU A 70 1.64 -13.12 -2.27
C LEU A 70 0.82 -13.12 -3.56
N LYS A 71 0.41 -14.32 -3.99
CA LYS A 71 -0.80 -14.56 -4.75
C LYS A 71 -1.95 -14.18 -3.82
N THR A 72 -2.21 -12.88 -3.72
CA THR A 72 -3.56 -12.39 -3.42
C THR A 72 -4.38 -12.53 -4.70
N THR A 73 -4.53 -13.77 -5.15
CA THR A 73 -5.75 -14.16 -5.83
C THR A 73 -6.78 -14.16 -4.72
N LEU A 74 -7.70 -13.21 -4.73
CA LEU A 74 -9.00 -13.46 -4.12
C LEU A 74 -9.40 -14.85 -4.64
N THR A 75 -9.54 -15.81 -3.72
CA THR A 75 -9.78 -17.18 -4.12
C THR A 75 -11.11 -17.21 -4.87
N GLU A 76 -11.21 -18.04 -5.91
CA GLU A 76 -12.42 -18.14 -6.74
C GLU A 76 -13.69 -18.37 -5.89
N SER A 77 -13.52 -19.03 -4.74
CA SER A 77 -14.52 -19.18 -3.68
C SER A 77 -15.00 -17.86 -3.05
N GLU A 78 -14.13 -16.91 -2.76
CA GLU A 78 -14.50 -15.61 -2.16
C GLU A 78 -15.32 -14.76 -3.14
N ILE A 79 -15.03 -14.89 -4.44
CA ILE A 79 -15.78 -14.22 -5.50
C ILE A 79 -17.18 -14.82 -5.60
N LEU A 80 -17.30 -16.15 -5.60
CA LEU A 80 -18.58 -16.85 -5.67
C LEU A 80 -19.47 -16.60 -4.44
N ASP A 81 -18.87 -16.47 -3.26
CA ASP A 81 -19.61 -16.21 -2.01
C ASP A 81 -20.20 -14.79 -1.99
N LEU A 82 -19.49 -13.83 -2.60
CA LEU A 82 -20.02 -12.49 -2.85
C LEU A 82 -21.23 -12.49 -3.79
N PHE A 83 -21.20 -13.33 -4.83
CA PHE A 83 -22.31 -13.45 -5.79
C PHE A 83 -23.54 -14.16 -5.20
N SER A 84 -23.36 -15.08 -4.25
CA SER A 84 -24.48 -15.79 -3.59
C SER A 84 -25.34 -14.85 -2.74
N HIS A 85 -24.72 -13.91 -2.03
CA HIS A 85 -25.39 -12.92 -1.17
C HIS A 85 -26.25 -11.93 -1.97
N ILE A 86 -25.91 -11.67 -3.22
CA ILE A 86 -26.66 -10.75 -4.11
C ILE A 86 -27.98 -11.38 -4.58
N ASN A 87 -28.05 -12.71 -4.67
CA ASN A 87 -29.20 -13.44 -5.22
C ASN A 87 -30.25 -13.86 -4.17
N GLN A 88 -30.01 -13.65 -2.87
CA GLN A 88 -30.96 -14.03 -1.81
C GLN A 88 -32.10 -13.04 -1.56
N SER A 89 -32.17 -11.90 -2.26
CA SER A 89 -33.32 -11.00 -2.11
C SER A 89 -34.46 -11.42 -3.02
N VAL A 90 -35.50 -12.06 -2.46
CA VAL A 90 -36.93 -11.70 -2.58
C VAL A 90 -37.78 -12.87 -2.08
N ASP A 91 -38.56 -12.61 -1.03
CA ASP A 91 -40.00 -12.90 -0.98
C ASP A 91 -40.65 -12.10 0.16
N PRO A 92 -41.44 -11.04 -0.11
CA PRO A 92 -42.36 -10.51 0.89
C PRO A 92 -43.70 -11.24 0.79
N ALA A 93 -44.00 -12.04 1.81
CA ALA A 93 -45.33 -12.57 2.05
C ALA A 93 -46.38 -11.45 2.09
N SER A 94 -47.48 -11.65 1.37
CA SER A 94 -48.62 -10.75 1.25
C SER A 94 -49.46 -10.72 2.53
N PRO A 95 -49.75 -9.56 3.14
CA PRO A 95 -50.83 -9.45 4.11
C PRO A 95 -52.16 -9.20 3.38
N GLY A 96 -53.11 -10.09 3.58
CA GLY A 96 -54.50 -9.93 3.14
C GLY A 96 -55.11 -8.62 3.64
N SER A 97 -55.80 -7.93 2.74
CA SER A 97 -56.45 -6.64 3.00
C SER A 97 -57.90 -6.87 3.43
N GLY A 98 -58.23 -6.43 4.64
CA GLY A 98 -59.60 -6.30 5.11
C GLY A 98 -59.71 -5.12 6.06
N SER A 99 -60.19 -3.98 5.58
CA SER A 99 -60.75 -2.95 6.44
C SER A 99 -61.66 -2.02 5.63
N GLN A 100 -62.96 -2.17 5.86
CA GLN A 100 -63.97 -1.17 5.54
C GLN A 100 -63.71 0.08 6.37
N GLY A 101 -63.82 1.26 5.75
CA GLY A 101 -63.60 2.51 6.45
C GLY A 101 -63.96 3.70 5.58
N SER A 102 -65.23 4.08 5.70
CA SER A 102 -65.89 5.31 5.27
C SER A 102 -65.02 6.57 5.14
N ASN A 103 -65.46 7.46 4.24
CA ASN A 103 -65.05 8.87 4.02
C ASN A 103 -63.90 9.13 3.01
N ARG A 104 -64.18 9.10 1.70
CA ARG A 104 -63.41 9.91 0.71
C ARG A 104 -64.17 10.14 -0.61
N ALA A 105 -65.24 10.93 -0.54
CA ALA A 105 -65.86 11.51 -1.72
C ALA A 105 -64.96 12.61 -2.29
N VAL A 106 -64.03 12.26 -3.20
CA VAL A 106 -63.43 13.21 -4.17
C VAL A 106 -63.10 12.49 -5.49
N TYR A 107 -62.81 11.18 -5.48
CA TYR A 107 -62.40 10.44 -6.67
C TYR A 107 -62.98 9.03 -6.70
N SER A 108 -63.38 8.54 -7.88
CA SER A 108 -63.96 7.21 -8.03
C SER A 108 -62.92 6.11 -7.68
N SER A 109 -63.40 4.91 -7.35
CA SER A 109 -62.52 3.76 -7.09
C SER A 109 -61.59 3.47 -8.28
N GLU A 110 -62.10 3.59 -9.50
CA GLU A 110 -61.34 3.38 -10.74
C GLU A 110 -60.27 4.46 -10.92
N GLU A 111 -60.60 5.72 -10.63
CA GLU A 111 -59.63 6.81 -10.72
C GLU A 111 -58.48 6.66 -9.71
N ARG A 112 -58.79 6.19 -8.50
CA ARG A 112 -57.76 5.83 -7.51
C ARG A 112 -56.86 4.70 -8.01
N LYS A 113 -57.43 3.67 -8.63
CA LYS A 113 -56.69 2.55 -9.22
C LYS A 113 -55.76 3.02 -10.33
N MET A 114 -56.26 3.85 -11.24
CA MET A 114 -55.46 4.43 -12.33
C MET A 114 -54.27 5.26 -11.81
N ARG A 115 -54.49 6.12 -10.81
CA ARG A 115 -53.40 6.87 -10.16
C ARG A 115 -52.37 5.95 -9.49
N ARG A 116 -52.82 4.88 -8.81
CA ARG A 116 -51.91 3.88 -8.22
C ARG A 116 -51.08 3.17 -9.27
N MET A 117 -51.67 2.80 -10.41
CA MET A 117 -50.95 2.18 -11.52
C MET A 117 -49.89 3.12 -12.11
N GLN A 118 -50.22 4.40 -12.28
CA GLN A 118 -49.26 5.38 -12.79
C GLN A 118 -48.12 5.65 -11.79
N SER A 119 -48.43 5.83 -10.51
CA SER A 119 -47.45 6.04 -9.45
C SER A 119 -46.54 4.82 -9.25
N ASN A 120 -47.12 3.61 -9.24
CA ASN A 120 -46.35 2.37 -9.13
C ASN A 120 -45.44 2.15 -10.35
N ARG A 121 -45.93 2.44 -11.55
CA ARG A 121 -45.11 2.39 -12.76
C ARG A 121 -43.91 3.32 -12.65
N GLU A 122 -44.13 4.55 -12.18
CA GLU A 122 -43.07 5.53 -12.00
C GLU A 122 -42.10 5.14 -10.88
N SER A 123 -42.59 4.65 -9.75
CA SER A 123 -41.74 4.20 -8.64
C SER A 123 -40.90 2.98 -9.03
N ALA A 124 -41.47 2.03 -9.80
CA ALA A 124 -40.75 0.89 -10.35
C ALA A 124 -39.64 1.34 -11.31
N ARG A 125 -39.91 2.32 -12.20
CA ARG A 125 -38.88 2.91 -13.07
C ARG A 125 -37.76 3.56 -12.26
N ARG A 126 -38.09 4.41 -11.29
CA ARG A 126 -37.10 5.07 -10.42
C ARG A 126 -36.26 4.07 -9.63
N SER A 127 -36.89 3.02 -9.11
CA SER A 127 -36.21 1.94 -8.40
C SER A 127 -35.21 1.22 -9.32
N ARG A 128 -35.64 0.82 -10.52
CA ARG A 128 -34.75 0.21 -11.54
C ARG A 128 -33.60 1.14 -11.92
N PHE A 129 -33.87 2.42 -12.12
CA PHE A 129 -32.84 3.42 -12.44
C PHE A 129 -31.82 3.58 -11.30
N ARG A 130 -32.27 3.69 -10.05
CA ARG A 130 -31.37 3.79 -8.88
C ARG A 130 -30.49 2.55 -8.76
N LYS A 131 -31.05 1.35 -8.92
CA LYS A 131 -30.29 0.09 -8.90
C LYS A 131 -29.27 0.03 -10.04
N LYS A 132 -29.66 0.40 -11.27
CA LYS A 132 -28.75 0.49 -12.42
C LYS A 132 -27.57 1.43 -12.13
N LYS A 133 -27.85 2.65 -11.67
CA LYS A 133 -26.81 3.62 -11.32
C LYS A 133 -25.88 3.12 -10.20
N HIS A 134 -26.44 2.42 -9.20
CA HIS A 134 -25.62 1.84 -8.14
C HIS A 134 -24.66 0.76 -8.68
N LEU A 135 -25.13 -0.12 -9.57
CA LEU A 135 -24.29 -1.12 -10.22
C LEU A 135 -23.20 -0.48 -11.10
N GLU A 136 -23.53 0.57 -11.84
CA GLU A 136 -22.56 1.33 -12.63
C GLU A 136 -21.48 1.95 -11.74
N ASN A 137 -21.87 2.58 -10.63
CA ASN A 137 -20.94 3.13 -9.66
C ASN A 137 -20.03 2.05 -9.06
N LEU A 138 -20.58 0.93 -8.60
CA LEU A 138 -19.79 -0.19 -8.08
C LEU A 138 -18.81 -0.75 -9.11
N THR A 139 -19.23 -0.84 -10.37
CA THR A 139 -18.36 -1.30 -11.46
C THR A 139 -17.21 -0.32 -11.72
N SER A 140 -17.49 0.99 -11.70
CA SER A 140 -16.44 2.01 -11.82
C SER A 140 -15.43 1.94 -10.67
N GLU A 141 -15.90 1.73 -9.45
CA GLU A 141 -15.06 1.65 -8.26
C GLU A 141 -14.18 0.39 -8.29
N LEU A 142 -14.75 -0.75 -8.68
CA LEU A 142 -14.01 -1.99 -8.89
C LEU A 142 -12.89 -1.79 -9.93
N ASN A 143 -13.19 -1.14 -11.05
CA ASN A 143 -12.20 -0.87 -12.08
C ASN A 143 -11.08 0.07 -11.60
N ARG A 144 -11.43 1.12 -10.85
CA ARG A 144 -10.46 2.01 -10.21
C ARG A 144 -9.54 1.23 -9.28
N LEU A 145 -10.10 0.45 -8.36
CA LEU A 145 -9.35 -0.38 -7.41
C LEU A 145 -8.48 -1.43 -8.11
N LYS A 146 -8.93 -2.00 -9.24
CA LYS A 146 -8.11 -2.92 -10.05
C LYS A 146 -6.87 -2.26 -10.62
N ILE A 147 -7.00 -1.03 -11.11
CA ILE A 147 -5.88 -0.25 -11.64
C ILE A 147 -4.89 0.07 -10.52
N GLU A 148 -5.38 0.57 -9.38
CA GLU A 148 -4.57 0.89 -8.21
C GLU A 148 -3.86 -0.35 -7.66
N ASN A 149 -4.54 -1.50 -7.60
CA ASN A 149 -3.93 -2.76 -7.17
C ASN A 149 -2.79 -3.17 -8.09
N ARG A 150 -2.95 -3.01 -9.41
CA ARG A 150 -1.89 -3.31 -10.39
C ARG A 150 -0.71 -2.36 -10.24
N GLU A 151 -0.95 -1.07 -10.03
CA GLU A 151 0.11 -0.09 -9.81
C GLU A 151 0.90 -0.40 -8.53
N LEU A 152 0.21 -0.66 -7.42
CA LEU A 152 0.86 -1.02 -6.15
C LEU A 152 1.68 -2.31 -6.26
N LYS A 153 1.15 -3.33 -6.96
CA LYS A 153 1.90 -4.57 -7.25
C LYS A 153 3.18 -4.29 -8.03
N ASN A 154 3.12 -3.45 -9.06
CA ASN A 154 4.30 -3.09 -9.83
C ASN A 154 5.34 -2.33 -8.98
N ARG A 155 4.89 -1.41 -8.12
CA ARG A 155 5.77 -0.67 -7.21
C ARG A 155 6.48 -1.58 -6.22
N VAL A 156 5.74 -2.52 -5.62
CA VAL A 156 6.33 -3.53 -4.71
C VAL A 156 7.36 -4.39 -5.45
N ALA A 157 7.02 -4.88 -6.65
CA ALA A 157 7.94 -5.69 -7.45
C ALA A 157 9.25 -4.94 -7.79
N LEU A 158 9.16 -3.66 -8.15
CA LEU A 158 10.32 -2.82 -8.42
C LEU A 158 11.19 -2.63 -7.17
N THR A 159 10.58 -2.29 -6.03
CA THR A 159 11.30 -2.13 -4.77
C THR A 159 11.98 -3.43 -4.34
N MET A 160 11.30 -4.57 -4.48
CA MET A 160 11.90 -5.89 -4.22
C MET A 160 13.09 -6.16 -5.13
N HIS A 161 12.99 -5.84 -6.42
CA HIS A 161 14.10 -5.99 -7.35
C HIS A 161 15.33 -5.14 -6.95
N HIS A 162 15.11 -3.88 -6.57
CA HIS A 162 16.19 -3.03 -6.07
C HIS A 162 16.79 -3.54 -4.77
N HIS A 163 15.97 -4.03 -3.84
CA HIS A 163 16.45 -4.63 -2.60
C HIS A 163 17.39 -5.82 -2.90
N LEU A 164 16.98 -6.73 -3.79
CA LEU A 164 17.81 -7.88 -4.18
C LEU A 164 19.16 -7.44 -4.79
N LEU A 165 19.16 -6.43 -5.65
CA LEU A 165 20.38 -5.91 -6.25
C LEU A 165 21.33 -5.32 -5.18
N LEU A 166 20.78 -4.56 -4.23
CA LEU A 166 21.56 -3.98 -3.13
C LEU A 166 22.11 -5.06 -2.20
N SER A 167 21.32 -6.10 -1.89
CA SER A 167 21.79 -7.24 -1.09
C SER A 167 23.00 -7.92 -1.73
N LEU A 168 22.96 -8.16 -3.05
CA LEU A 168 24.09 -8.74 -3.79
C LEU A 168 25.34 -7.83 -3.75
N GLN A 169 25.15 -6.51 -3.88
CA GLN A 169 26.25 -5.56 -3.79
C GLN A 169 26.87 -5.52 -2.38
N ILE A 170 26.04 -5.62 -1.34
CA ILE A 170 26.49 -5.69 0.04
C ILE A 170 27.33 -6.95 0.25
N GLU A 171 26.84 -8.12 -0.18
CA GLU A 171 27.58 -9.39 -0.09
C GLU A 171 28.92 -9.32 -0.83
N HIS A 172 28.95 -8.73 -2.02
CA HIS A 172 30.17 -8.53 -2.79
C HIS A 172 31.19 -7.67 -2.03
N LEU A 173 30.79 -6.49 -1.54
CA LEU A 173 31.66 -5.59 -0.78
C LEU A 173 32.15 -6.23 0.54
N GLN A 174 31.31 -7.02 1.19
CA GLN A 174 31.69 -7.79 2.37
C GLN A 174 32.77 -8.82 2.02
N SER A 175 32.61 -9.55 0.92
CA SER A 175 33.60 -10.54 0.48
C SER A 175 34.96 -9.90 0.14
N GLU A 176 34.96 -8.74 -0.53
CA GLU A 176 36.18 -7.98 -0.82
C GLU A 176 36.85 -7.48 0.45
N SER A 177 36.07 -6.92 1.38
CA SER A 177 36.56 -6.46 2.68
C SER A 177 37.22 -7.60 3.46
N LEU A 178 36.56 -8.76 3.55
CA LEU A 178 37.10 -9.95 4.20
C LEU A 178 38.41 -10.42 3.55
N SER A 179 38.47 -10.45 2.22
CA SER A 179 39.68 -10.82 1.48
C SER A 179 40.85 -9.87 1.74
N LEU A 180 40.59 -8.56 1.76
CA LEU A 180 41.60 -7.54 2.06
C LEU A 180 42.07 -7.64 3.51
N MET A 181 41.16 -7.87 4.47
CA MET A 181 41.51 -8.08 5.87
C MET A 181 42.37 -9.33 6.08
N ALA A 182 42.07 -10.43 5.37
CA ALA A 182 42.89 -11.65 5.40
C ALA A 182 44.31 -11.36 4.89
N THR A 183 44.42 -10.70 3.72
CA THR A 183 45.72 -10.34 3.13
C THR A 183 46.55 -9.43 4.05
N LEU A 184 45.92 -8.43 4.66
CA LEU A 184 46.59 -7.55 5.63
C LEU A 184 47.03 -8.29 6.90
N SER A 185 46.25 -9.27 7.34
CA SER A 185 46.60 -10.11 8.49
C SER A 185 47.79 -11.01 8.18
N ASP A 186 47.81 -11.61 7.00
CA ASP A 186 48.93 -12.43 6.51
C ASP A 186 50.22 -11.61 6.41
N LEU A 187 50.15 -10.39 5.85
CA LEU A 187 51.30 -9.47 5.78
C LEU A 187 51.78 -9.01 7.17
N ARG A 188 50.87 -8.94 8.15
CA ARG A 188 51.19 -8.54 9.52
C ARG A 188 51.72 -9.70 10.37
N GLN A 189 51.51 -10.96 9.97
CA GLN A 189 52.08 -12.08 10.69
C GLN A 189 53.61 -12.00 10.63
N PRO A 190 54.32 -11.98 11.78
CA PRO A 190 55.77 -12.05 11.79
C PRO A 190 56.21 -13.31 11.04
N CYS A 191 57.15 -13.20 10.11
CA CYS A 191 57.74 -14.35 9.43
C CYS A 191 58.44 -15.26 10.47
N PHE A 192 57.70 -16.16 11.11
CA PHE A 192 58.24 -17.12 12.09
C PHE A 192 59.10 -18.22 11.44
N HIS A 193 59.39 -18.14 10.14
CA HIS A 193 60.05 -19.23 9.43
C HIS A 193 61.58 -19.15 9.33
N ASN A 194 62.24 -18.07 9.79
CA ASN A 194 63.70 -17.94 9.63
C ASN A 194 64.47 -17.71 10.93
N ASN A 195 64.13 -18.44 12.00
CA ASN A 195 65.06 -18.63 13.12
C ASN A 195 65.23 -20.13 13.40
N THR A 196 65.94 -20.83 12.52
CA THR A 196 66.69 -22.03 12.91
C THR A 196 67.89 -21.58 13.73
N PRO A 197 67.95 -21.85 15.05
CA PRO A 197 69.20 -21.73 15.78
C PRO A 197 70.09 -22.86 15.26
N TRP A 198 71.19 -22.49 14.62
CA TRP A 198 72.28 -23.43 14.34
C TRP A 198 72.70 -24.05 15.68
N LEU A 199 72.28 -25.28 15.96
CA LEU A 199 72.79 -26.07 17.07
C LEU A 199 74.19 -26.55 16.68
N PRO A 200 75.26 -26.16 17.39
CA PRO A 200 76.56 -26.77 17.18
C PRO A 200 76.51 -28.16 17.83
N THR A 201 76.56 -29.20 17.00
CA THR A 201 76.96 -30.52 17.43
C THR A 201 78.44 -30.45 17.83
N HIS A 202 78.73 -30.43 19.13
CA HIS A 202 80.05 -30.81 19.62
C HIS A 202 79.91 -31.97 20.59
N SER A 203 80.22 -33.13 20.03
CA SER A 203 80.63 -34.36 20.68
C SER A 203 81.97 -34.15 21.40
N LEU A 204 82.00 -34.47 22.69
CA LEU A 204 82.94 -35.37 23.40
C LEU A 204 82.80 -35.19 24.92
#